data_AF-A0A967KI11-F1
#
_entry.id   AF-A0A967KI11-F1
#
_cell.length_a   1.000
_cell.length_b   1.000
_cell.length_c   1.000
_cell.angle_alpha   90.00
_cell.angle_beta   90.00
_cell.angle_gamma   90.00
#
_symmetry.space_group_name_H-M   'P 1'
#
loop_
_entity.id
_entity.type
_entity.pdbx_description
1 polymer ?
#
loop_
_entity_poly.entity_id
_entity_poly.type
_entity_poly.pdbx_seq_one_letter_code
_entity_poly.pdbx_strand_id
1 'polypeptide(L)'
;MTQPIYRLIVVCCLVILTGCASGASRWRHFHGDLSGQGYQPVESGYALSAAWVAGPYNITSSSPVIGVALSGAEIIYIGTVDGELVSLFSEDGRERWRRSFARQDEVLKIVSSPAISARGDIYVITSRRVAGGRIQSSLHKVDEFSTVRWSYTFADDGFTSGSPKIMKWRQQTLVFIYVNVIIDGTPQAELFVLHDTGNS
;
A
#
# COMPACT_ATOMS: atom_id res chain seq x y z
N MET A 1 8.42 74.70 -16.09
CA MET A 1 7.80 73.65 -16.91
C MET A 1 8.26 72.29 -16.38
N THR A 2 7.29 71.51 -15.88
CA THR A 2 7.23 70.04 -15.84
C THR A 2 8.45 69.21 -15.39
N GLN A 3 8.39 68.65 -14.17
CA GLN A 3 8.88 67.27 -13.94
C GLN A 3 7.87 66.28 -14.56
N PRO A 4 8.22 65.00 -14.84
CA PRO A 4 8.13 64.01 -13.76
C PRO A 4 9.11 62.80 -13.78
N ILE A 5 9.51 62.43 -12.56
CA ILE A 5 9.30 61.09 -11.96
C ILE A 5 10.19 59.93 -12.46
N TYR A 6 11.19 59.66 -11.63
CA TYR A 6 11.76 58.35 -11.32
C TYR A 6 10.81 57.18 -11.63
N ARG A 7 11.13 56.41 -12.68
CA ARG A 7 10.52 55.09 -12.89
C ARG A 7 10.98 54.16 -11.78
N LEU A 8 10.11 54.07 -10.80
CA LEU A 8 9.92 53.03 -9.82
C LEU A 8 10.07 51.63 -10.44
N ILE A 9 11.30 51.12 -10.54
CA ILE A 9 11.53 49.67 -10.64
C ILE A 9 11.56 49.16 -9.20
N VAL A 10 10.37 49.05 -8.62
CA VAL A 10 10.15 48.15 -7.49
C VAL A 10 10.36 46.74 -8.05
N VAL A 11 11.60 46.27 -7.97
CA VAL A 11 11.90 44.85 -8.07
C VAL A 11 11.16 44.21 -6.92
N CYS A 12 9.99 43.67 -7.23
CA CYS A 12 9.19 42.86 -6.34
C CYS A 12 10.03 41.60 -6.08
N CYS A 13 10.89 41.64 -5.06
CA CYS A 13 11.49 40.45 -4.46
C CYS A 13 10.37 39.66 -3.78
N LEU A 14 9.56 38.99 -4.59
CA LEU A 14 8.78 37.82 -4.19
C LEU A 14 9.82 36.74 -3.84
N VAL A 15 10.33 36.81 -2.62
CA VAL A 15 10.97 35.67 -1.98
C VAL A 15 9.87 34.63 -1.84
N ILE A 16 9.78 33.74 -2.82
CA ILE A 16 9.01 32.52 -2.71
C ILE A 16 9.65 31.78 -1.54
N LEU A 17 9.02 31.87 -0.37
CA LEU A 17 9.22 30.93 0.72
C LEU A 17 8.79 29.57 0.17
N THR A 18 9.70 28.88 -0.53
CA THR A 18 9.63 27.44 -0.67
C THR A 18 9.90 26.92 0.73
N GLY A 19 8.85 26.91 1.56
CA GLY A 19 8.84 26.08 2.74
C GLY A 19 9.19 24.69 2.25
N CYS A 20 10.23 24.10 2.83
CA CYS A 20 10.48 22.68 2.68
C CYS A 20 9.24 22.00 3.23
N ALA A 21 8.27 21.69 2.35
CA ALA A 21 7.29 20.69 2.65
C ALA A 21 8.13 19.42 2.79
N SER A 22 8.48 19.07 4.03
CA SER A 22 8.84 17.72 4.40
C SER A 22 7.67 16.88 3.94
N GLY A 23 7.77 16.33 2.73
CA GLY A 23 6.70 15.53 2.16
C GLY A 23 6.42 14.39 3.12
N ALA A 24 5.14 14.12 3.39
CA ALA A 24 4.71 12.98 4.19
C ALA A 24 5.52 11.74 3.80
N SER A 25 6.01 11.01 4.79
CA SER A 25 6.80 9.80 4.57
C SER A 25 5.94 8.78 3.81
N ARG A 26 6.49 8.25 2.71
CA ARG A 26 5.80 7.26 1.87
C ARG A 26 6.59 5.97 1.90
N TRP A 27 5.92 4.90 2.30
CA TRP A 27 6.46 3.55 2.30
C TRP A 27 5.39 2.62 1.71
N ARG A 28 5.06 2.86 0.43
CA ARG A 28 3.85 2.29 -0.18
C ARG A 28 3.97 0.82 -0.53
N HIS A 29 5.16 0.24 -0.45
CA HIS A 29 5.44 -1.13 -0.85
C HIS A 29 6.35 -1.80 0.18
N PHE A 30 6.37 -3.14 0.16
CA PHE A 30 7.44 -3.88 0.79
C PHE A 30 8.81 -3.39 0.29
N HIS A 31 9.76 -3.13 1.19
CA HIS A 31 11.03 -2.45 0.91
C HIS A 31 10.91 -1.01 0.36
N GLY A 32 9.97 -0.22 0.89
CA GLY A 32 9.91 1.23 0.66
C GLY A 32 8.93 1.61 -0.42
N ASP A 33 9.46 2.12 -1.53
CA ASP A 33 8.69 2.53 -2.70
C ASP A 33 9.15 1.71 -3.92
N LEU A 34 8.75 2.10 -5.13
CA LEU A 34 9.10 1.38 -6.36
C LEU A 34 10.60 1.32 -6.66
N SER A 35 11.41 2.21 -6.07
CA SER A 35 12.87 2.10 -6.14
C SER A 35 13.39 0.85 -5.42
N GLY A 36 12.60 0.24 -4.53
CA GLY A 36 12.92 -1.00 -3.84
C GLY A 36 14.13 -0.92 -2.92
N GLN A 37 14.53 0.29 -2.51
CA GLN A 37 15.76 0.50 -1.74
C GLN A 37 15.68 -0.06 -0.31
N GLY A 38 14.47 -0.26 0.23
CA GLY A 38 14.29 -0.70 1.62
C GLY A 38 14.86 0.29 2.65
N TYR A 39 15.02 1.56 2.26
CA TYR A 39 15.68 2.58 3.06
C TYR A 39 14.97 3.93 2.87
N GLN A 40 14.82 4.65 3.97
CA GLN A 40 14.40 6.04 3.97
C GLN A 40 15.35 6.84 4.86
N PRO A 41 15.94 7.94 4.36
CA PRO A 41 16.77 8.80 5.20
C PRO A 41 15.86 9.52 6.20
N VAL A 42 15.97 9.12 7.46
CA VAL A 42 15.29 9.76 8.59
C VAL A 42 16.33 10.15 9.63
N GLU A 43 16.25 11.37 10.14
CA GLU A 43 17.03 11.78 11.29
C GLU A 43 16.40 11.16 12.54
N SER A 44 16.76 9.91 12.86
CA SER A 44 16.28 9.26 14.06
C SER A 44 17.22 9.55 15.24
N GLY A 45 16.67 10.13 16.30
CA GLY A 45 17.29 10.12 17.62
C GLY A 45 17.26 8.71 18.24
N TYR A 46 17.59 8.62 19.54
CA TYR A 46 17.43 7.36 20.28
C TYR A 46 15.95 7.09 20.58
N ALA A 47 15.49 5.86 20.33
CA ALA A 47 14.19 5.39 20.77
C ALA A 47 14.34 4.71 22.14
N LEU A 48 13.71 5.26 23.18
CA LEU A 48 13.76 4.73 24.55
C LEU A 48 12.50 3.92 24.93
N SER A 49 11.39 4.15 24.23
CA SER A 49 10.11 3.48 24.43
C SER A 49 9.28 3.54 23.15
N ALA A 50 8.23 2.71 23.07
CA ALA A 50 7.23 2.85 22.02
C ALA A 50 6.50 4.21 22.16
N ALA A 51 6.28 4.90 21.05
CA ALA A 51 5.42 6.08 21.02
C ALA A 51 3.95 5.69 21.24
N TRP A 52 3.55 4.56 20.66
CA TRP A 52 2.26 3.91 20.85
C TRP A 52 2.35 2.44 20.45
N VAL A 53 1.35 1.65 20.85
CA VAL A 53 1.18 0.25 20.47
C VAL A 53 -0.29 0.04 20.11
N ALA A 54 -0.57 -0.58 18.98
CA ALA A 54 -1.92 -0.90 18.51
C ALA A 54 -2.12 -2.42 18.45
N GLY A 55 -3.32 -2.90 18.79
CA GLY A 55 -3.68 -4.32 18.77
C GLY A 55 -4.47 -4.80 19.99
N PRO A 56 -4.64 -6.13 20.17
CA PRO A 56 -3.90 -7.19 19.49
C PRO A 56 -4.33 -7.44 18.03
N TYR A 57 -3.35 -7.75 17.19
CA TYR A 57 -3.53 -8.21 15.81
C TYR A 57 -2.66 -9.45 15.59
N ASN A 58 -3.20 -10.48 14.94
CA ASN A 58 -2.43 -11.69 14.63
C ASN A 58 -1.61 -11.45 13.35
N ILE A 59 -0.41 -10.90 13.50
CA ILE A 59 0.48 -10.55 12.39
C ILE A 59 1.66 -11.52 12.36
N THR A 60 2.04 -11.96 11.16
CA THR A 60 3.22 -12.80 10.95
C THR A 60 4.25 -12.11 10.06
N SER A 61 4.23 -12.36 8.76
CA SER A 61 5.22 -11.88 7.78
C SER A 61 4.81 -10.61 7.03
N SER A 62 3.55 -10.19 7.13
CA SER A 62 3.08 -8.97 6.46
C SER A 62 3.73 -7.75 7.10
N SER A 63 4.71 -7.16 6.42
CA SER A 63 5.28 -5.87 6.84
C SER A 63 4.26 -4.74 6.59
N PRO A 64 4.18 -3.73 7.47
CA PRO A 64 3.31 -2.57 7.27
C PRO A 64 3.75 -1.73 6.07
N VAL A 65 2.79 -1.02 5.48
CA VAL A 65 3.03 0.02 4.47
C VAL A 65 2.37 1.33 4.89
N ILE A 66 2.97 2.45 4.49
CA ILE A 66 2.54 3.80 4.87
C ILE A 66 2.10 4.56 3.61
N GLY A 67 0.86 5.06 3.66
CA GLY A 67 0.26 5.92 2.64
C GLY A 67 -0.31 7.20 3.24
N VAL A 68 -0.97 8.00 2.41
CA VAL A 68 -1.61 9.25 2.82
C VAL A 68 -3.09 9.18 2.44
N ALA A 69 -3.99 9.45 3.40
CA ALA A 69 -5.43 9.52 3.17
C ALA A 69 -5.82 10.81 2.43
N LEU A 70 -7.07 10.90 1.95
CA LEU A 70 -7.58 12.16 1.37
C LEU A 70 -7.58 13.34 2.35
N SER A 71 -7.66 13.06 3.66
CA SER A 71 -7.53 14.09 4.71
C SER A 71 -6.11 14.65 4.85
N GLY A 72 -5.11 14.04 4.21
CA GLY A 72 -3.69 14.36 4.37
C GLY A 72 -3.00 13.62 5.52
N ALA A 73 -3.74 12.82 6.31
CA ALA A 73 -3.17 12.03 7.40
C ALA A 73 -2.34 10.84 6.87
N GLU A 74 -1.24 10.52 7.55
CA GLU A 74 -0.45 9.31 7.28
C GLU A 74 -1.15 8.08 7.88
N ILE A 75 -1.33 7.07 7.04
CA ILE A 75 -2.07 5.85 7.38
C ILE A 75 -1.16 4.65 7.19
N ILE A 76 -1.13 3.79 8.20
CA ILE A 76 -0.49 2.48 8.16
C ILE A 76 -1.52 1.45 7.72
N TYR A 77 -1.13 0.57 6.79
CA TYR A 77 -1.90 -0.61 6.42
C TYR A 77 -1.10 -1.87 6.69
N ILE A 78 -1.75 -2.88 7.28
CA ILE A 78 -1.12 -4.16 7.61
C ILE A 78 -2.11 -5.32 7.48
N GLY A 79 -1.63 -6.45 6.95
CA GLY A 79 -2.40 -7.68 6.84
C GLY A 79 -2.22 -8.59 8.06
N THR A 80 -3.29 -9.30 8.45
CA THR A 80 -3.29 -10.28 9.53
C THR A 80 -3.48 -11.70 9.00
N VAL A 81 -3.06 -12.69 9.79
CA VAL A 81 -3.34 -14.11 9.50
C VAL A 81 -4.76 -14.54 9.85
N ASP A 82 -5.55 -13.62 10.40
CA ASP A 82 -7.01 -13.79 10.57
C ASP A 82 -7.77 -13.31 9.31
N GLY A 83 -7.04 -12.95 8.24
CA GLY A 83 -7.63 -12.56 6.97
C GLY A 83 -8.14 -11.11 6.96
N GLU A 84 -7.56 -10.25 7.79
CA GLU A 84 -7.98 -8.86 7.94
C GLU A 84 -6.92 -7.90 7.38
N LEU A 85 -7.37 -6.88 6.65
CA LEU A 85 -6.58 -5.68 6.36
C LEU A 85 -6.94 -4.62 7.41
N VAL A 86 -5.96 -4.21 8.19
CA VAL A 86 -6.12 -3.20 9.25
C VAL A 86 -5.55 -1.87 8.75
N SER A 87 -6.28 -0.78 8.99
CA SER A 87 -5.85 0.59 8.72
C SER A 87 -5.73 1.36 10.02
N LEU A 88 -4.59 2.00 10.27
CA LEU A 88 -4.29 2.75 11.48
C LEU A 88 -3.82 4.17 11.16
N PHE A 89 -4.15 5.13 12.01
CA PHE A 89 -3.49 6.43 11.98
C PHE A 89 -2.04 6.29 12.46
N SER A 90 -1.08 6.78 11.68
CA SER A 90 0.34 6.70 12.05
C SER A 90 0.71 7.60 13.22
N GLU A 91 -0.10 8.63 13.51
CA GLU A 91 0.15 9.60 14.58
C GLU A 91 0.01 8.97 15.97
N ASP A 92 -1.05 8.19 16.19
CA ASP A 92 -1.45 7.71 17.52
C ASP A 92 -1.79 6.22 17.58
N GLY A 93 -1.66 5.50 16.46
CA GLY A 93 -1.96 4.06 16.38
C GLY A 93 -3.44 3.72 16.45
N ARG A 94 -4.37 4.69 16.45
CA ARG A 94 -5.81 4.40 16.48
C ARG A 94 -6.25 3.69 15.20
N GLU A 95 -7.06 2.66 15.36
CA GLU A 95 -7.67 1.95 14.24
C GLU A 95 -8.65 2.86 13.50
N ARG A 96 -8.39 3.10 12.21
CA ARG A 96 -9.28 3.82 11.30
C ARG A 96 -10.41 2.91 10.84
N TRP A 97 -10.04 1.70 10.41
CA TRP A 97 -10.99 0.64 10.05
C TRP A 97 -10.26 -0.70 9.94
N ARG A 98 -11.06 -1.76 9.89
CA ARG A 98 -10.61 -3.12 9.62
C ARG A 98 -11.52 -3.80 8.61
N ARG A 99 -10.91 -4.43 7.60
CA ARG A 99 -11.62 -5.17 6.57
C ARG A 99 -11.30 -6.66 6.67
N SER A 100 -12.29 -7.46 7.06
CA SER A 100 -12.19 -8.92 6.95
C SER A 100 -12.49 -9.39 5.53
N PHE A 101 -11.68 -10.34 5.07
CA PHE A 101 -11.86 -11.09 3.83
C PHE A 101 -12.30 -12.54 4.08
N ALA A 102 -12.15 -13.03 5.31
CA ALA A 102 -12.62 -14.35 5.69
C ALA A 102 -14.15 -14.41 5.64
N ARG A 103 -14.67 -15.47 5.03
CA ARG A 103 -16.10 -15.82 5.13
C ARG A 103 -16.29 -16.78 6.30
N GLN A 104 -17.55 -17.00 6.67
CA GLN A 104 -17.88 -17.92 7.76
C GLN A 104 -17.22 -19.29 7.52
N ASP A 105 -16.54 -19.79 8.54
CA ASP A 105 -15.82 -21.08 8.56
C ASP A 105 -14.64 -21.21 7.57
N GLU A 106 -14.17 -20.11 6.97
CA GLU A 106 -13.03 -20.10 6.05
C GLU A 106 -11.73 -19.64 6.73
N VAL A 107 -10.68 -20.46 6.61
CA VAL A 107 -9.32 -20.06 7.04
C VAL A 107 -8.63 -19.33 5.90
N LEU A 108 -8.64 -18.01 5.98
CA LEU A 108 -8.04 -17.10 5.02
C LEU A 108 -6.99 -16.23 5.74
N LYS A 109 -5.84 -16.02 5.10
CA LYS A 109 -4.69 -15.32 5.69
C LYS A 109 -4.20 -14.23 4.76
N ILE A 110 -3.70 -13.13 5.33
CA ILE A 110 -2.90 -12.14 4.62
C ILE A 110 -1.49 -12.21 5.19
N VAL A 111 -0.59 -12.85 4.43
CA VAL A 111 0.81 -13.05 4.81
C VAL A 111 1.77 -12.18 3.99
N SER A 112 1.34 -11.77 2.79
CA SER A 112 2.07 -10.81 1.95
C SER A 112 1.84 -9.39 2.46
N SER A 113 2.85 -8.53 2.33
CA SER A 113 2.67 -7.10 2.60
C SER A 113 1.69 -6.49 1.60
N PRO A 114 0.81 -5.58 2.04
CA PRO A 114 0.02 -4.77 1.13
C PRO A 114 0.90 -3.88 0.24
N ALA A 115 0.30 -3.30 -0.80
CA ALA A 115 0.91 -2.25 -1.61
C ALA A 115 -0.08 -1.13 -1.90
N ILE A 116 0.40 0.10 -1.98
CA ILE A 116 -0.44 1.29 -2.17
C ILE A 116 -0.09 1.95 -3.51
N SER A 117 -1.11 2.19 -4.33
CA SER A 117 -0.93 2.91 -5.58
C SER A 117 -0.63 4.39 -5.36
N ALA A 118 -0.23 5.09 -6.44
CA ALA A 118 -0.10 6.54 -6.41
C ALA A 118 -1.41 7.29 -6.11
N ARG A 119 -2.58 6.63 -6.28
CA ARG A 119 -3.91 7.20 -6.00
C ARG A 119 -4.44 6.87 -4.60
N GLY A 120 -3.70 6.09 -3.81
CA GLY A 120 -4.14 5.67 -2.47
C GLY A 120 -4.90 4.35 -2.43
N ASP A 121 -5.21 3.72 -3.57
CA ASP A 121 -5.79 2.37 -3.60
C ASP A 121 -4.82 1.35 -3.00
N ILE A 122 -5.34 0.47 -2.14
CA ILE A 122 -4.60 -0.57 -1.42
C ILE A 122 -4.79 -1.91 -2.10
N TYR A 123 -3.70 -2.63 -2.32
CA TYR A 123 -3.64 -3.95 -2.92
C TYR A 123 -3.19 -4.95 -1.88
N VAL A 124 -3.99 -5.99 -1.69
CA VAL A 124 -3.72 -7.02 -0.68
C VAL A 124 -3.94 -8.41 -1.28
N ILE A 125 -3.09 -9.35 -0.89
CA ILE A 125 -3.21 -10.74 -1.30
C ILE A 125 -3.72 -11.55 -0.13
N THR A 126 -4.83 -12.23 -0.34
CA THR A 126 -5.34 -13.23 0.59
C THR A 126 -4.95 -14.61 0.10
N SER A 127 -4.72 -15.53 1.02
CA SER A 127 -4.41 -16.92 0.74
C SER A 127 -5.28 -17.80 1.62
N ARG A 128 -6.02 -18.72 0.99
CA ARG A 128 -6.91 -19.65 1.67
C ARG A 128 -6.51 -21.09 1.38
N ARG A 129 -6.81 -21.99 2.31
CA ARG A 129 -6.68 -23.43 2.05
C ARG A 129 -7.89 -23.90 1.26
N VAL A 130 -7.65 -24.67 0.20
CA VAL A 130 -8.69 -25.33 -0.60
C VAL A 130 -8.60 -26.84 -0.42
N ALA A 131 -9.50 -27.59 -1.06
CA ALA A 131 -9.53 -29.05 -0.99
C ALA A 131 -8.17 -29.67 -1.36
N GLY A 132 -7.84 -30.81 -0.74
CA GLY A 132 -6.55 -31.48 -0.97
C GLY A 132 -5.35 -30.77 -0.33
N GLY A 133 -5.57 -29.80 0.56
CA GLY A 133 -4.50 -29.11 1.30
C GLY A 133 -3.73 -28.07 0.50
N ARG A 134 -4.16 -27.81 -0.74
CA ARG A 134 -3.60 -26.77 -1.62
C ARG A 134 -3.96 -25.38 -1.10
N ILE A 135 -3.23 -24.38 -1.56
CA ILE A 135 -3.47 -22.97 -1.22
C ILE A 135 -3.88 -22.27 -2.50
N GLN A 136 -4.90 -21.42 -2.41
CA GLN A 136 -5.29 -20.53 -3.49
C GLN A 136 -5.17 -19.10 -3.00
N SER A 137 -4.57 -18.24 -3.81
CA SER A 137 -4.43 -16.82 -3.53
C SER A 137 -5.40 -15.98 -4.37
N SER A 138 -5.83 -14.85 -3.80
CA SER A 138 -6.62 -13.83 -4.48
C SER A 138 -6.00 -12.46 -4.24
N LEU A 139 -5.89 -11.65 -5.29
CA LEU A 139 -5.56 -10.24 -5.21
C LEU A 139 -6.84 -9.42 -5.03
N HIS A 140 -6.82 -8.46 -4.12
CA HIS A 140 -7.92 -7.53 -3.90
C HIS A 140 -7.43 -6.10 -4.04
N LYS A 141 -8.26 -5.26 -4.66
CA LYS A 141 -8.14 -3.80 -4.58
C LYS A 141 -9.15 -3.28 -3.57
N VAL A 142 -8.66 -2.52 -2.60
CA VAL A 142 -9.44 -1.88 -1.54
C VAL A 142 -9.21 -0.38 -1.63
N ASP A 143 -10.27 0.41 -1.49
CA ASP A 143 -10.11 1.86 -1.36
C ASP A 143 -9.78 2.28 0.08
N GLU A 144 -9.57 3.57 0.29
CA GLU A 144 -9.28 4.10 1.63
C GLU A 144 -10.44 3.97 2.64
N PHE A 145 -11.64 3.63 2.17
CA PHE A 145 -12.87 3.53 2.97
C PHE A 145 -13.21 2.07 3.28
N SER A 146 -12.24 1.15 3.12
CA SER A 146 -12.39 -0.30 3.30
C SER A 146 -13.25 -1.02 2.24
N THR A 147 -13.65 -0.33 1.16
CA THR A 147 -14.47 -0.92 0.10
C THR A 147 -13.59 -1.73 -0.83
N VAL A 148 -13.89 -3.02 -0.97
CA VAL A 148 -13.27 -3.88 -1.98
C VAL A 148 -13.82 -3.49 -3.36
N ARG A 149 -12.99 -2.86 -4.17
CA ARG A 149 -13.35 -2.40 -5.52
C ARG A 149 -13.41 -3.54 -6.52
N TRP A 150 -12.49 -4.48 -6.41
CA TRP A 150 -12.50 -5.72 -7.18
C TRP A 150 -11.63 -6.78 -6.51
N SER A 151 -11.81 -8.02 -6.96
CA SER A 151 -11.00 -9.18 -6.54
C SER A 151 -10.66 -10.02 -7.76
N TYR A 152 -9.46 -10.58 -7.79
CA TYR A 152 -8.97 -11.47 -8.84
C TYR A 152 -8.37 -12.72 -8.17
N THR A 153 -8.99 -13.87 -8.38
CA THR A 153 -8.49 -15.15 -7.88
C THR A 153 -7.60 -15.78 -8.94
N PHE A 154 -6.38 -16.17 -8.57
CA PHE A 154 -5.48 -16.83 -9.51
C PHE A 154 -6.00 -18.23 -9.86
N ALA A 155 -6.00 -18.55 -11.16
CA ALA A 155 -6.43 -19.85 -11.67
C ALA A 155 -5.49 -20.97 -11.21
N ASP A 156 -5.90 -22.23 -11.43
CA ASP A 156 -5.06 -23.43 -11.23
C ASP A 156 -4.44 -23.58 -9.82
N ASP A 157 -5.22 -23.18 -8.80
CA ASP A 157 -4.78 -23.04 -7.41
C ASP A 157 -3.52 -22.18 -7.26
N GLY A 158 -3.46 -21.11 -8.04
CA GLY A 158 -2.36 -20.17 -8.04
C GLY A 158 -2.11 -19.62 -6.64
N PHE A 159 -0.90 -19.81 -6.14
CA PHE A 159 -0.49 -19.41 -4.80
C PHE A 159 0.74 -18.51 -4.84
N THR A 160 0.73 -17.47 -4.02
CA THR A 160 1.89 -16.61 -3.81
C THR A 160 2.07 -16.22 -2.35
N SER A 161 3.34 -16.11 -1.96
CA SER A 161 3.80 -15.40 -0.76
C SER A 161 4.43 -14.05 -1.11
N GLY A 162 4.51 -13.71 -2.40
CA GLY A 162 5.06 -12.45 -2.88
C GLY A 162 4.14 -11.28 -2.54
N SER A 163 4.73 -10.12 -2.30
CA SER A 163 3.98 -8.86 -2.15
C SER A 163 3.81 -8.19 -3.51
N PRO A 164 2.62 -7.66 -3.84
CA PRO A 164 2.38 -7.01 -5.13
C PRO A 164 3.25 -5.76 -5.28
N LYS A 165 3.65 -5.44 -6.52
CA LYS A 165 4.22 -4.12 -6.88
C LYS A 165 3.25 -3.35 -7.76
N ILE A 166 3.03 -2.08 -7.43
CA ILE A 166 2.01 -1.26 -8.06
C ILE A 166 2.66 -0.05 -8.73
N MET A 167 2.67 -0.03 -10.06
CA MET A 167 3.30 1.04 -10.83
C MET A 167 2.28 1.81 -11.64
N LYS A 168 2.34 3.15 -11.58
CA LYS A 168 1.62 3.98 -12.54
C LYS A 168 2.35 3.93 -13.88
N TRP A 169 1.66 3.52 -14.94
CA TRP A 169 2.16 3.57 -16.30
C TRP A 169 1.18 4.36 -17.17
N ARG A 170 1.61 5.55 -17.61
CA ARG A 170 0.75 6.51 -18.32
C ARG A 170 -0.53 6.81 -17.51
N GLN A 171 -1.70 6.44 -18.04
CA GLN A 171 -3.01 6.61 -17.39
C GLN A 171 -3.52 5.36 -16.65
N GLN A 172 -2.73 4.29 -16.66
CA GLN A 172 -3.09 3.00 -16.07
C GLN A 172 -2.25 2.70 -14.83
N THR A 173 -2.75 1.77 -14.01
CA THR A 173 -1.99 1.15 -12.94
C THR A 173 -1.66 -0.28 -13.35
N LEU A 174 -0.39 -0.67 -13.23
CA LEU A 174 0.08 -2.04 -13.42
C LEU A 174 0.33 -2.69 -12.08
N VAL A 175 -0.13 -3.92 -11.92
CA VAL A 175 0.07 -4.74 -10.72
C VAL A 175 0.92 -5.95 -11.09
N PHE A 176 2.10 -6.05 -10.50
CA PHE A 176 3.05 -7.13 -10.75
C PHE A 176 3.05 -8.11 -9.59
N ILE A 177 2.81 -9.39 -9.87
CA ILE A 177 2.74 -10.45 -8.87
C ILE A 177 3.32 -11.73 -9.47
N TYR A 178 4.29 -12.32 -8.78
CA TYR A 178 4.72 -13.69 -9.05
C TYR A 178 3.72 -14.67 -8.44
N VAL A 179 3.33 -15.72 -9.17
CA VAL A 179 2.39 -16.74 -8.70
C VAL A 179 2.94 -18.13 -9.06
N ASN A 180 2.93 -19.04 -8.10
CA ASN A 180 3.15 -20.46 -8.38
C ASN A 180 1.82 -21.07 -8.82
N VAL A 181 1.81 -21.75 -9.96
CA VAL A 181 0.64 -22.43 -10.53
C VAL A 181 0.97 -23.90 -10.76
N ILE A 182 -0.06 -24.74 -10.88
CA ILE A 182 0.13 -26.16 -11.20
C ILE A 182 -0.56 -26.45 -12.53
N ILE A 183 0.24 -26.65 -13.58
CA ILE A 183 -0.24 -26.93 -14.93
C ILE A 183 0.09 -28.39 -15.25
N ASP A 184 -0.93 -29.19 -15.55
CA ASP A 184 -0.80 -30.63 -15.82
C ASP A 184 -0.01 -31.40 -14.75
N GLY A 185 -0.21 -31.01 -13.48
CA GLY A 185 0.47 -31.63 -12.33
C GLY A 185 1.92 -31.15 -12.10
N THR A 186 2.44 -30.25 -12.95
CA THR A 186 3.80 -29.70 -12.81
C THR A 186 3.74 -28.32 -12.15
N PRO A 187 4.47 -28.09 -11.04
CA PRO A 187 4.62 -26.77 -10.47
C PRO A 187 5.38 -25.85 -11.43
N GLN A 188 4.77 -24.72 -11.75
CA GLN A 188 5.35 -23.67 -12.56
C GLN A 188 5.21 -22.33 -11.85
N ALA A 189 5.89 -21.34 -12.39
CA ALA A 189 5.90 -20.00 -11.88
C ALA A 189 5.60 -19.01 -12.99
N GLU A 190 4.65 -18.12 -12.74
CA GLU A 190 4.21 -17.12 -13.69
C GLU A 190 4.31 -15.72 -13.09
N LEU A 191 4.70 -14.76 -13.93
CA LEU A 191 4.61 -13.34 -13.60
C LEU A 191 3.28 -12.80 -14.15
N PHE A 192 2.36 -12.50 -13.25
CA PHE A 192 1.13 -11.79 -13.57
C PHE A 192 1.41 -10.29 -13.63
N VAL A 193 1.02 -9.66 -14.74
CA VAL A 193 0.99 -8.21 -14.91
C VAL A 193 -0.45 -7.81 -15.21
N LEU A 194 -1.16 -7.34 -14.19
CA LEU A 194 -2.57 -6.96 -14.32
C LEU A 194 -2.69 -5.46 -14.62
N HIS A 195 -3.60 -5.12 -15.53
CA HIS A 195 -4.00 -3.74 -15.77
C HIS A 195 -5.17 -3.37 -14.85
N ASP A 196 -4.94 -2.47 -13.89
CA ASP A 196 -6.01 -1.78 -13.18
C ASP A 196 -6.37 -0.51 -13.95
N THR A 197 -7.46 -0.58 -14.71
CA THR A 197 -8.00 0.53 -15.50
C THR A 197 -8.84 1.49 -14.65
N GLY A 198 -9.03 1.20 -13.35
CA GLY A 198 -9.78 2.05 -12.43
C GLY A 198 -11.30 2.00 -12.61
N ASN A 199 -11.83 1.13 -13.47
CA ASN A 199 -13.27 0.97 -13.64
C ASN A 199 -13.80 -0.07 -12.63
N SER A 200 -14.53 0.42 -11.63
CA SER A 200 -15.66 -0.29 -11.02
C SER A 200 -16.94 0.37 -11.51
#